data_AF-A0A2X3EQ36-F1
#
_entry.id   AF-A0A2X3EQ36-F1
#
_cell.length_a   1.000
_cell.length_b   1.000
_cell.length_c   1.000
_cell.angle_alpha   90.00
_cell.angle_beta   90.00
_cell.angle_gamma   90.00
#
_symmetry.space_group_name_H-M   'P 1'
#
loop_
_entity.id
_entity.type
_entity.pdbx_description
1 polymer ?
#
loop_
_entity_poly.entity_id
_entity_poly.type
_entity_poly.pdbx_seq_one_letter_code
_entity_poly.pdbx_strand_id
1 'polypeptide(L)'
;MNYTVGIDSGSTATKGILLADGVIVRRFLCPTPFRPADAIHEAWETLRAGLTETPFLTLTGYGRQLVDFADKQVTEISCHGLGARLLAPDTRTVIDIGGQDSKVYPAGRRGQPQRLPDE
;
A
#
# COMPACT_ATOMS: atom_id res chain seq x y z
N MET A 1 18.35 3.70 11.37
CA MET A 1 17.62 3.67 10.08
C MET A 1 16.15 3.65 10.41
N ASN A 2 15.38 4.52 9.80
CA ASN A 2 13.94 4.52 9.99
C ASN A 2 13.29 3.53 9.02
N TYR A 3 12.62 2.51 9.55
CA TYR A 3 11.94 1.49 8.76
C TYR A 3 10.44 1.73 8.73
N THR A 4 9.85 1.66 7.54
CA THR A 4 8.39 1.74 7.36
C THR A 4 7.93 0.67 6.39
N VAL A 5 6.75 0.10 6.63
CA VAL A 5 6.14 -0.93 5.79
C VAL A 5 4.86 -0.41 5.16
N GLY A 6 4.70 -0.65 3.86
CA GLY A 6 3.44 -0.48 3.15
C GLY A 6 2.95 -1.83 2.64
N ILE A 7 1.71 -2.21 2.93
CA ILE A 7 1.06 -3.40 2.36
C ILE A 7 -0.21 -2.94 1.61
N ASP A 8 -0.37 -3.42 0.39
CA ASP A 8 -1.56 -3.25 -0.44
C ASP A 8 -2.20 -4.62 -0.66
N SER A 9 -3.33 -4.86 -0.01
CA SER A 9 -4.11 -6.10 -0.15
C SER A 9 -5.29 -5.85 -1.09
N GLY A 10 -5.06 -6.13 -2.38
CA GLY A 10 -6.08 -6.06 -3.43
C GLY A 10 -6.79 -7.39 -3.64
N SER A 11 -7.78 -7.40 -4.53
CA SER A 11 -8.58 -8.59 -4.87
C SER A 11 -7.79 -9.74 -5.47
N THR A 12 -6.74 -9.43 -6.23
CA THR A 12 -6.00 -10.42 -7.03
C THR A 12 -4.59 -10.66 -6.50
N ALA A 13 -3.97 -9.64 -5.92
CA ALA A 13 -2.62 -9.74 -5.38
C ALA A 13 -2.48 -8.89 -4.11
N THR A 14 -1.69 -9.41 -3.17
CA THR A 14 -1.22 -8.68 -2.01
C THR A 14 0.25 -8.35 -2.24
N LYS A 15 0.56 -7.05 -2.15
CA LYS A 15 1.90 -6.49 -2.37
C LYS A 15 2.38 -5.86 -1.09
N GLY A 16 3.68 -5.88 -0.87
CA GLY A 16 4.25 -5.18 0.28
C GLY A 16 5.69 -4.75 0.06
N ILE A 17 6.07 -3.65 0.71
CA ILE A 17 7.36 -3.00 0.59
C ILE A 17 7.86 -2.64 1.99
N LEU A 18 9.13 -2.96 2.27
CA LEU A 18 9.88 -2.38 3.38
C LEU A 18 10.76 -1.26 2.83
N LEU A 19 10.60 -0.06 3.37
CA LEU A 19 11.48 1.08 3.13
C LEU A 19 12.43 1.26 4.31
N ALA A 20 13.70 1.53 4.01
CA ALA A 20 14.69 2.04 4.97
C ALA A 20 15.12 3.42 4.49
N ASP A 21 14.81 4.46 5.26
CA ASP A 21 15.16 5.85 4.94
C ASP A 21 14.72 6.26 3.50
N GLY A 22 13.53 5.81 3.08
CA GLY A 22 12.94 6.08 1.76
C GLY A 22 13.40 5.15 0.63
N VAL A 23 14.32 4.22 0.90
CA VAL A 23 14.83 3.25 -0.09
C VAL A 23 14.17 1.90 0.10
N ILE A 24 13.71 1.28 -0.99
CA ILE A 24 13.14 -0.08 -0.95
C ILE A 24 14.23 -1.09 -0.65
N VAL A 25 14.12 -1.77 0.50
CA VAL A 25 15.07 -2.81 0.93
C VAL A 25 14.48 -4.22 0.89
N ARG A 26 13.16 -4.38 0.95
CA ARG A 26 12.48 -5.68 0.74
C ARG A 26 11.15 -5.51 0.01
N ARG A 27 10.75 -6.57 -0.68
CA ARG A 27 9.49 -6.65 -1.44
C ARG A 27 8.80 -7.97 -1.13
N PHE A 28 7.48 -7.94 -1.15
CA PHE A 28 6.59 -9.09 -1.03
C PHE A 28 5.53 -9.00 -2.13
N LEU A 29 5.20 -10.13 -2.74
CA LEU A 29 4.13 -10.25 -3.72
C LEU A 29 3.58 -11.68 -3.71
N CYS A 30 2.28 -11.82 -3.51
CA CYS A 30 1.59 -13.10 -3.70
C CYS A 30 0.19 -12.87 -4.30
N PRO A 31 -0.42 -13.89 -4.95
CA PRO A 31 -1.85 -13.88 -5.23
C PRO A 31 -2.65 -13.73 -3.93
N THR A 32 -3.69 -12.92 -3.94
CA THR A 32 -4.56 -12.80 -2.76
C THR A 32 -5.36 -14.09 -2.60
N PRO A 33 -5.23 -14.81 -1.46
CA PRO A 33 -5.96 -16.04 -1.22
C PRO A 33 -7.41 -15.76 -0.86
N PHE A 34 -8.20 -16.83 -0.71
CA PHE A 34 -9.60 -16.73 -0.27
C PHE A 34 -9.79 -15.94 1.03
N ARG A 35 -8.80 -15.98 1.93
CA ARG A 35 -8.75 -15.18 3.17
C ARG A 35 -7.63 -14.14 3.06
N PRO A 36 -7.88 -12.91 2.58
CA PRO A 36 -6.82 -11.93 2.34
C PRO A 36 -6.00 -11.59 3.59
N ALA A 37 -6.58 -11.71 4.78
CA ALA A 37 -5.88 -11.55 6.06
C ALA A 37 -4.64 -12.46 6.16
N ASP A 38 -4.69 -13.69 5.65
CA ASP A 38 -3.57 -14.63 5.71
C ASP A 38 -2.37 -14.10 4.91
N ALA A 39 -2.61 -13.52 3.73
CA ALA A 39 -1.56 -12.88 2.92
C ALA A 39 -1.03 -11.57 3.53
N ILE A 40 -1.88 -10.82 4.25
CA ILE A 40 -1.45 -9.63 4.98
C ILE A 40 -0.49 -10.02 6.11
N HIS A 41 -0.80 -11.09 6.85
CA HIS A 41 0.08 -11.63 7.89
C HIS A 41 1.41 -12.14 7.31
N GLU A 42 1.37 -12.89 6.21
CA GLU A 42 2.57 -13.37 5.51
C GLU A 42 3.47 -12.22 5.04
N ALA A 43 2.87 -11.19 4.42
CA ALA A 43 3.57 -9.99 4.00
C ALA A 43 4.22 -9.27 5.19
N TRP A 44 3.47 -9.12 6.29
CA TRP A 44 3.95 -8.45 7.50
C TRP A 44 5.18 -9.16 8.10
N GLU A 45 5.09 -10.47 8.34
CA GLU A 45 6.18 -11.24 8.92
C GLU A 45 7.40 -11.29 7.99
N THR A 46 7.18 -11.47 6.68
CA THR A 46 8.27 -11.48 5.69
C THR A 46 9.02 -10.16 5.66
N LEU A 47 8.29 -9.05 5.63
CA LEU A 47 8.88 -7.72 5.50
C LEU A 47 9.62 -7.31 6.78
N ARG A 48 9.10 -7.64 7.96
CA ARG A 48 9.72 -7.24 9.24
C ARG A 48 10.79 -8.20 9.75
N ALA A 49 11.00 -9.36 9.11
CA ALA A 49 11.90 -10.40 9.60
C ALA A 49 13.31 -9.87 9.95
N GLY A 50 13.79 -10.16 11.17
CA GLY A 50 15.13 -9.74 11.60
C GLY A 50 15.32 -8.24 11.88
N LEU A 51 14.26 -7.43 11.82
CA LEU A 51 14.31 -6.06 12.37
C LEU A 51 14.22 -6.14 13.90
N THR A 52 15.01 -5.31 14.59
CA THR A 52 14.98 -5.20 16.05
C THR A 52 13.84 -4.32 16.54
N GLU A 53 13.46 -3.33 15.74
CA GLU A 53 12.35 -2.41 16.02
C GLU A 53 11.17 -2.73 15.10
N THR A 54 9.95 -2.64 15.64
CA THR A 54 8.74 -2.80 14.84
C THR A 54 8.56 -1.58 13.94
N PRO A 55 8.57 -1.75 12.60
CA PRO A 55 8.39 -0.63 11.68
C PRO A 55 6.94 -0.15 11.68
N PHE A 56 6.72 1.13 11.38
CA PHE A 56 5.37 1.67 11.19
C PHE A 56 4.71 1.03 9.96
N LEU A 57 3.52 0.46 10.14
CA LEU A 57 2.76 -0.23 9.10
C LEU A 57 1.61 0.65 8.57
N THR A 58 1.64 0.91 7.26
CA THR A 58 0.48 1.43 6.51
C THR A 58 -0.13 0.33 5.66
N LEU A 59 -1.44 0.11 5.80
CA LEU A 59 -2.20 -0.87 5.05
C LEU A 59 -3.20 -0.18 4.11
N THR A 60 -3.31 -0.70 2.89
CA THR A 60 -4.20 -0.20 1.83
C THR A 60 -4.84 -1.32 1.02
N GLY A 61 -5.65 -0.97 0.03
CA GLY A 61 -6.47 -1.89 -0.75
C GLY A 61 -7.76 -2.29 -0.04
N TYR A 62 -8.50 -3.21 -0.65
CA TYR A 62 -9.76 -3.74 -0.12
C TYR A 62 -9.57 -4.46 1.21
N GLY A 63 -8.44 -5.14 1.40
CA GLY A 63 -8.14 -5.89 2.61
C GLY A 63 -7.76 -5.03 3.82
N ARG A 64 -7.67 -3.70 3.68
CA ARG A 64 -7.08 -2.82 4.72
C ARG A 64 -7.79 -2.81 6.07
N GLN A 65 -9.07 -3.21 6.11
CA GLN A 65 -9.88 -3.25 7.32
C GLN A 65 -10.01 -4.67 7.90
N LEU A 66 -9.35 -5.67 7.29
CA LEU A 66 -9.44 -7.07 7.73
C LEU A 66 -8.55 -7.40 8.93
N VAL A 67 -7.63 -6.50 9.29
CA VAL A 67 -6.74 -6.62 10.43
C VAL A 67 -6.69 -5.31 11.21
N ASP A 68 -6.40 -5.39 12.50
CA ASP A 68 -6.42 -4.26 13.44
C ASP A 68 -5.01 -3.81 13.90
N PHE A 69 -3.96 -4.54 13.53
CA PHE A 69 -2.59 -4.25 13.93
C PHE A 69 -1.86 -3.23 13.05
N ALA A 70 -2.50 -2.70 12.00
CA ALA A 70 -1.90 -1.67 11.16
C ALA A 70 -1.96 -0.30 11.87
N ASP A 71 -0.82 0.39 11.98
CA ASP A 71 -0.76 1.73 12.58
C ASP A 71 -1.59 2.76 11.79
N LYS A 72 -1.75 2.53 10.48
CA LYS A 72 -2.56 3.38 9.61
C LYS A 72 -3.23 2.60 8.49
N GLN A 73 -4.50 2.90 8.25
CA GLN A 73 -5.26 2.42 7.10
C GLN A 73 -5.55 3.58 6.15
N VAL A 74 -5.24 3.41 4.86
CA VAL A 74 -5.38 4.44 3.82
C VAL A 74 -6.01 3.83 2.58
N THR A 75 -6.81 4.60 1.83
CA THR A 75 -7.38 4.14 0.55
C THR A 75 -6.30 3.93 -0.51
N GLU A 76 -6.50 2.97 -1.41
CA GLU A 76 -5.55 2.69 -2.48
C GLU A 76 -5.36 3.90 -3.40
N ILE A 77 -6.41 4.70 -3.60
CA ILE A 77 -6.38 5.95 -4.39
C ILE A 77 -5.35 6.94 -3.83
N SER A 78 -5.35 7.14 -2.51
CA SER A 78 -4.36 7.99 -1.84
C SER A 78 -2.94 7.43 -1.98
N CYS A 79 -2.76 6.12 -1.78
CA CYS A 79 -1.46 5.46 -1.88
C CYS A 79 -0.90 5.50 -3.31
N HIS A 80 -1.70 5.16 -4.32
CA HIS A 80 -1.31 5.21 -5.72
C HIS A 80 -1.03 6.63 -6.21
N GLY A 81 -1.86 7.60 -5.81
CA GLY A 81 -1.61 9.02 -6.11
C GLY A 81 -0.26 9.52 -5.56
N LEU A 82 0.04 9.18 -4.30
CA LEU A 82 1.30 9.52 -3.67
C LEU A 82 2.49 8.80 -4.33
N GLY A 83 2.38 7.48 -4.54
CA GLY A 83 3.42 6.65 -5.16
C GLY A 83 3.73 7.08 -6.59
N ALA A 84 2.71 7.36 -7.41
CA ALA A 84 2.87 7.83 -8.77
C ALA A 84 3.65 9.16 -8.83
N ARG A 85 3.39 10.09 -7.89
CA ARG A 85 4.13 11.37 -7.81
C ARG A 85 5.54 11.24 -7.26
N LEU A 86 5.78 10.28 -6.38
CA LEU A 86 7.12 9.97 -5.91
C LEU A 86 8.00 9.50 -7.09
N LEU A 87 7.44 8.67 -7.97
CA LEU A 87 8.15 8.10 -9.12
C LEU A 87 8.19 9.04 -10.34
N ALA A 88 7.12 9.79 -10.58
CA ALA A 88 6.96 10.72 -11.68
C ALA A 88 6.29 12.02 -11.17
N PRO A 89 7.08 13.04 -10.77
CA PRO A 89 6.58 14.25 -10.11
C PRO A 89 5.48 15.02 -10.87
N ASP A 90 5.52 14.98 -12.20
CA ASP A 90 4.57 15.68 -13.07
C ASP A 90 3.27 14.89 -13.32
N THR A 91 3.06 13.75 -12.65
CA THR A 91 1.85 12.94 -12.80
C THR A 91 0.60 13.77 -12.46
N ARG A 92 -0.32 13.85 -13.41
CA ARG A 92 -1.62 14.54 -13.27
C ARG A 92 -2.78 13.57 -13.10
N THR A 93 -2.71 12.40 -13.71
CA THR A 93 -3.78 11.39 -13.71
C THR A 93 -3.16 10.02 -13.46
N VAL A 94 -3.82 9.23 -12.62
CA VAL A 94 -3.53 7.82 -12.41
C VAL A 94 -4.67 7.02 -13.04
N ILE A 95 -4.30 6.02 -13.84
CA ILE A 95 -5.20 5.00 -14.36
C ILE A 95 -4.75 3.69 -13.72
N ASP A 96 -5.56 3.18 -12.81
CA ASP A 96 -5.31 1.97 -12.05
C ASP A 96 -6.21 0.86 -12.61
N ILE A 97 -5.61 -0.14 -13.24
CA ILE A 97 -6.30 -1.28 -13.85
C ILE A 97 -6.06 -2.49 -12.96
N GLY A 98 -7.00 -2.74 -12.05
CA GLY A 98 -6.97 -3.88 -11.14
C GLY A 98 -7.57 -5.14 -11.75
N GLY A 99 -7.60 -6.21 -10.96
CA GLY A 99 -8.17 -7.49 -11.41
C GLY A 99 -9.70 -7.56 -11.36
N GLN A 100 -10.36 -6.70 -10.57
CA GLN A 100 -11.82 -6.62 -10.49
C GLN A 100 -12.38 -5.30 -11.02
N ASP A 101 -11.67 -4.20 -10.83
CA ASP A 101 -12.12 -2.86 -11.19
C ASP A 101 -11.02 -2.04 -11.89
N SER A 102 -11.42 -0.96 -12.54
CA SER A 102 -10.52 0.04 -13.09
C SER A 102 -10.91 1.41 -12.57
N LYS A 103 -9.95 2.16 -12.05
CA LYS A 103 -10.15 3.49 -11.44
C LYS A 103 -9.33 4.53 -12.19
N VAL A 104 -9.93 5.69 -12.42
CA VAL A 104 -9.25 6.86 -12.99
C VAL A 104 -9.43 8.03 -12.06
N TYR A 105 -8.35 8.62 -11.59
CA TYR A 105 -8.39 9.75 -10.67
C TYR A 105 -7.21 10.70 -10.89
N PRO A 106 -7.37 12.00 -10.61
CA PRO A 106 -6.25 12.93 -10.61
C PRO A 106 -5.20 12.47 -9.59
N ALA A 107 -3.90 12.68 -9.84
CA ALA A 107 -2.84 12.33 -8.89
C ALA A 107 -2.77 13.21 -7.62
N GLY A 108 -3.79 14.04 -7.37
CA GLY A 108 -3.95 14.83 -6.14
C GLY A 108 -3.09 16.09 -6.12
N ARG A 109 -2.88 16.70 -4.95
CA ARG A 109 -1.89 17.77 -4.74
C ARG A 109 -0.74 17.23 -3.90
N ARG A 110 0.49 17.73 -4.11
CA ARG A 110 1.67 17.23 -3.42
C ARG A 110 1.50 17.46 -1.90
N GLY A 111 1.58 16.40 -1.11
CA GLY A 111 1.41 16.46 0.34
C GLY A 111 -0.04 16.44 0.85
N GLN A 112 -1.05 16.18 0.02
CA GLN A 112 -2.45 16.02 0.47
C GLN A 112 -2.98 14.62 0.12
N PRO A 113 -3.63 13.91 1.08
CA PRO A 113 -4.35 12.68 0.79
C PRO A 113 -5.45 12.95 -0.24
N GLN A 114 -5.59 12.06 -1.22
CA GLN A 114 -6.70 12.14 -2.15
C GLN A 114 -7.95 11.51 -1.56
N ARG A 115 -9.06 12.22 -1.73
CA ARG A 115 -10.40 11.68 -1.57
C ARG A 115 -11.09 11.83 -2.92
N LEU A 116 -11.74 10.78 -3.39
CA LEU A 116 -12.78 10.97 -4.40
C LEU A 116 -13.89 11.82 -3.77
N PRO A 117 -14.55 12.71 -4.54
CA PRO A 117 -15.79 13.32 -4.08
C PRO A 117 -16.76 12.20 -3.68
N ASP A 118 -17.45 12.41 -2.56
CA ASP A 118 -18.20 11.41 -1.78
C ASP A 118 -18.92 10.37 -2.66
N GLU A 119 -18.59 9.08 -2.44
CA GLU A 119 -19.48 7.95 -2.73
C GLU A 119 -20.51 7.81 -1.61
#